data_AF-A0A9P9N3A5-F1
#
_entry.id   AF-A0A9P9N3A5-F1
#
_cell.length_a   1.000
_cell.length_b   1.000
_cell.length_c   1.000
_cell.angle_alpha   90.00
_cell.angle_beta   90.00
_cell.angle_gamma   90.00
#
_symmetry.space_group_name_H-M   'P 1'
#
loop_
_entity.id
_entity.type
_entity.pdbx_description
1 polymer ?
#
loop_
_entity_poly.entity_id
_entity_poly.type
_entity_poly.pdbx_seq_one_letter_code
_entity_poly.pdbx_strand_id
1 'polypeptide(L)'
;MYSTKSHLPRNIPTLLDVLGQYGIFDTLCRRLDTATLLSLRLVAKRLADHFTAHAKERWNVNRRLKNFVRNPQGLRAVLARYNALISGSFVIQFFDDTFWKESDLDIYVERESAAAFGTYLCQNEGYRFDRHSTEVNEYDFLGFSQVDTYLRGDMLQGDETKIQVISTSTVPVRCILGCFSSTAVINFMSWNTAYSLFPAMTFLEPRTQCRVSWIPDNEDCIQSQIEKYSTRGWTDVTMLFEGSRRVGDRHSWKVALDVKGVEPSHIPDFVLENCYFRVENVAWLPREDAEHLRRTVAEEFTSEVLKYIYTAGGGTGEDFWRNLSMNARLHGLILDELWKLEPGMQPLCLTHPTQWPEFDQLVYLERHNFMVDFIKPDTWNYYDEQVSTWREEWEGEMGLRGLEDQMAAVTMT
;
A
#
# COMPACT_ATOMS: atom_id res chain seq x y z
N MET A 1 -23.70 -30.97 69.62
CA MET A 1 -23.22 -29.89 68.71
C MET A 1 -22.18 -30.48 67.78
N TYR A 2 -22.58 -30.91 66.58
CA TYR A 2 -21.65 -31.27 65.52
C TYR A 2 -21.32 -29.99 64.74
N SER A 3 -20.08 -29.54 64.85
CA SER A 3 -19.55 -28.41 64.07
C SER A 3 -19.32 -28.89 62.64
N THR A 4 -20.20 -28.49 61.73
CA THR A 4 -20.02 -28.64 60.29
C THR A 4 -18.93 -27.67 59.85
N LYS A 5 -17.73 -28.20 59.60
CA LYS A 5 -16.68 -27.49 58.87
C LYS A 5 -17.23 -27.16 57.49
N SER A 6 -17.53 -25.88 57.26
CA SER A 6 -17.84 -25.34 55.94
C SER A 6 -16.63 -25.57 55.02
N HIS A 7 -16.71 -26.56 54.15
CA HIS A 7 -15.81 -26.69 53.03
C HIS A 7 -15.97 -25.45 52.15
N LEU A 8 -14.97 -24.57 52.15
CA LEU A 8 -14.84 -23.52 51.13
C LEU A 8 -14.93 -24.22 49.75
N PRO A 9 -15.80 -23.77 48.84
CA PRO A 9 -15.88 -24.35 47.51
C PRO A 9 -14.50 -24.18 46.85
N ARG A 10 -13.94 -25.29 46.35
CA ARG A 10 -12.76 -25.23 45.47
C ARG A 10 -13.12 -24.29 44.33
N ASN A 11 -12.43 -23.16 44.24
CA ASN A 11 -12.60 -22.24 43.13
C ASN A 11 -12.21 -22.99 41.85
N ILE A 12 -13.21 -23.41 41.08
CA ILE A 12 -13.00 -24.04 39.77
C ILE A 12 -12.54 -22.91 38.86
N PRO A 13 -11.32 -22.97 38.29
CA PRO A 13 -10.83 -21.91 37.41
C PRO A 13 -11.78 -21.76 36.22
N THR A 14 -12.14 -20.51 35.92
CA THR A 14 -12.94 -20.21 34.73
C THR A 14 -12.10 -20.43 33.47
N LEU A 15 -12.75 -20.54 32.30
CA LEU A 15 -12.03 -20.57 31.02
C LEU A 15 -11.08 -19.37 30.87
N LEU A 16 -11.48 -18.21 31.37
CA LEU A 16 -10.67 -16.99 31.32
C LEU A 16 -9.46 -17.06 32.25
N ASP A 17 -9.54 -17.78 33.36
CA ASP A 17 -8.39 -18.01 34.24
C ASP A 17 -7.39 -19.00 33.61
N VAL A 18 -7.89 -20.00 32.86
CA VAL A 18 -7.06 -20.91 32.07
C VAL A 18 -6.38 -20.19 30.91
N LEU A 19 -7.13 -19.40 30.13
CA LEU A 19 -6.57 -18.55 29.05
C LEU A 19 -5.75 -17.37 29.60
N GLY A 20 -5.87 -17.07 30.88
CA GLY A 20 -4.99 -16.18 31.63
C GLY A 20 -3.57 -16.71 31.78
N GLN A 21 -3.30 -17.96 31.38
CA GLN A 21 -1.94 -18.49 31.25
C GLN A 21 -1.48 -18.33 29.80
N TYR A 22 -0.50 -17.44 29.55
CA TYR A 22 -0.05 -17.11 28.20
C TYR A 22 0.30 -18.34 27.36
N GLY A 23 1.00 -19.33 27.92
CA GLY A 23 1.39 -20.54 27.17
C GLY A 23 0.19 -21.35 26.63
N ILE A 24 -0.91 -21.40 27.38
CA ILE A 24 -2.15 -22.07 26.93
C ILE A 24 -2.84 -21.21 25.87
N PHE A 25 -2.99 -19.92 26.13
CA PHE A 25 -3.57 -18.96 25.19
C PHE A 25 -2.85 -18.97 23.83
N ASP A 26 -1.52 -18.90 23.86
CA ASP A 26 -0.65 -18.88 22.70
C ASP A 26 -0.72 -20.20 21.91
N THR A 27 -0.78 -21.34 22.60
CA THR A 27 -1.00 -22.65 21.97
C THR A 27 -2.35 -22.73 21.26
N LEU A 28 -3.42 -22.21 21.88
CA LEU A 28 -4.74 -22.11 21.27
C LEU A 28 -4.70 -21.20 20.03
N CYS A 29 -4.16 -19.98 20.17
CA CYS A 29 -4.17 -18.97 19.11
C CYS A 29 -3.35 -19.39 17.88
N ARG A 30 -2.27 -20.17 18.05
CA ARG A 30 -1.54 -20.79 16.93
C ARG A 30 -2.40 -21.70 16.04
N ARG A 31 -3.53 -22.19 16.54
CA ARG A 31 -4.46 -23.07 15.80
C ARG A 31 -5.63 -22.32 15.18
N LEU A 32 -5.78 -21.02 15.47
CA LEU A 32 -6.86 -20.20 14.94
C LEU A 32 -6.43 -19.58 13.60
N ASP A 33 -7.40 -19.49 12.68
CA ASP A 33 -7.28 -18.62 11.52
C ASP A 33 -7.31 -17.14 11.94
N THR A 34 -6.97 -16.26 11.00
CA THR A 34 -6.91 -14.81 11.26
C THR A 34 -8.27 -14.23 11.66
N ALA A 35 -9.37 -14.69 11.04
CA ALA A 35 -10.71 -14.20 11.33
C ALA A 35 -11.16 -14.54 12.77
N THR A 36 -10.91 -15.77 13.21
CA THR A 36 -11.25 -16.27 14.54
C THR A 36 -10.35 -15.62 15.59
N LEU A 37 -9.06 -15.42 15.30
CA LEU A 37 -8.15 -14.70 16.18
C LEU A 37 -8.61 -13.25 16.40
N LEU A 38 -9.00 -12.54 15.34
CA LEU A 38 -9.52 -11.18 15.44
C LEU A 38 -10.85 -11.12 16.19
N SER A 39 -11.74 -12.11 15.97
CA SER A 39 -13.00 -12.23 16.71
C SER A 39 -12.77 -12.47 18.20
N LEU A 40 -11.82 -13.34 18.56
CA LEU A 40 -11.47 -13.63 19.96
C LEU A 40 -10.91 -12.38 20.67
N ARG A 41 -10.17 -11.51 19.96
CA ARG A 41 -9.69 -10.24 20.50
C ARG A 41 -10.83 -9.31 20.91
N LEU A 42 -11.96 -9.33 20.19
CA LEU A 42 -13.09 -8.44 20.45
C LEU A 42 -13.90 -8.84 21.69
N VAL A 43 -13.87 -10.12 22.09
CA VAL A 43 -14.72 -10.64 23.19
C VAL A 43 -14.04 -10.66 24.56
N ALA A 44 -12.71 -10.54 24.64
CA ALA A 44 -11.97 -10.74 25.89
C ALA A 44 -10.88 -9.68 26.14
N LYS A 45 -11.29 -8.49 26.61
CA LYS A 45 -10.35 -7.40 26.98
C LYS A 45 -9.29 -7.82 28.00
N ARG A 46 -9.60 -8.75 28.91
CA ARG A 46 -8.65 -9.31 29.89
C ARG A 46 -7.46 -10.04 29.24
N LEU A 47 -7.57 -10.45 27.98
CA LEU A 47 -6.51 -11.14 27.24
C LEU A 47 -5.76 -10.20 26.29
N ALA A 48 -6.01 -8.88 26.33
CA ALA A 48 -5.43 -7.93 25.38
C ALA A 48 -3.89 -7.96 25.31
N ASP A 49 -3.22 -8.12 26.46
CA ASP A 49 -1.76 -8.23 26.50
C ASP A 49 -1.26 -9.53 25.88
N HIS A 50 -1.97 -10.65 26.13
CA HIS A 50 -1.66 -11.94 25.50
C HIS A 50 -1.86 -11.89 23.98
N PHE A 51 -2.94 -11.25 23.52
CA PHE A 51 -3.18 -11.00 22.11
C PHE A 51 -2.05 -10.19 21.49
N THR A 52 -1.64 -9.12 22.16
CA THR A 52 -0.56 -8.25 21.67
C THR A 52 0.76 -9.01 21.58
N ALA A 53 1.10 -9.81 22.58
CA ALA A 53 2.29 -10.65 22.57
C ALA A 53 2.23 -11.73 21.46
N HIS A 54 1.10 -12.42 21.33
CA HIS A 54 0.91 -13.44 20.29
C HIS A 54 0.95 -12.84 18.88
N ALA A 55 0.26 -11.71 18.67
CA ALA A 55 0.26 -10.99 17.40
C ALA A 55 1.67 -10.56 16.98
N LYS A 56 2.49 -10.06 17.92
CA LYS A 56 3.89 -9.70 17.67
C LYS A 56 4.73 -10.89 17.19
N GLU A 57 4.50 -12.08 17.74
CA GLU A 57 5.22 -13.29 17.32
C GLU A 57 4.68 -13.86 16.00
N ARG A 58 3.36 -13.88 15.83
CA ARG A 58 2.68 -14.36 14.60
C ARG A 58 3.09 -13.55 13.39
N TRP A 59 2.99 -12.22 13.50
CA TRP A 59 3.31 -11.26 12.43
C TRP A 59 4.73 -10.69 12.57
N ASN A 60 5.69 -11.54 12.96
CA ASN A 60 7.10 -11.17 12.99
C ASN A 60 7.71 -11.20 11.57
N VAL A 61 7.83 -10.04 10.94
CA VAL A 61 8.41 -9.91 9.59
C VAL A 61 9.84 -10.44 9.51
N ASN A 62 10.67 -10.19 10.52
CA ASN A 62 12.08 -10.60 10.52
C ASN A 62 12.20 -12.13 10.53
N ARG A 63 11.30 -12.81 11.26
CA ARG A 63 11.22 -14.28 11.27
C ARG A 63 10.89 -14.83 9.88
N ARG A 64 9.95 -14.21 9.16
CA ARG A 64 9.55 -14.64 7.81
C ARG A 64 10.62 -14.33 6.76
N LEU A 65 11.22 -13.14 6.83
CA LEU A 65 12.31 -12.74 5.94
C LEU A 65 13.56 -13.63 6.08
N LYS A 66 13.79 -14.29 7.21
CA LYS A 66 14.92 -15.24 7.36
C LYS A 66 14.91 -16.39 6.37
N ASN A 67 13.76 -16.70 5.77
CA ASN A 67 13.68 -17.70 4.71
C ASN A 67 14.32 -17.21 3.40
N PHE A 68 14.45 -15.89 3.22
CA PHE A 68 15.00 -15.26 2.02
C PHE A 68 16.31 -14.53 2.29
N VAL A 69 16.56 -14.00 3.48
CA VAL A 69 17.77 -13.22 3.78
C VAL A 69 18.40 -13.62 5.10
N ARG A 70 19.73 -13.57 5.17
CA ARG A 70 20.50 -13.77 6.39
C ARG A 70 20.30 -12.61 7.34
N ASN A 71 20.16 -11.39 6.82
CA ASN A 71 19.96 -10.17 7.60
C ASN A 71 18.62 -9.46 7.25
N PRO A 72 17.49 -9.87 7.85
CA PRO A 72 16.20 -9.22 7.64
C PRO A 72 16.19 -7.71 7.89
N GLN A 73 16.88 -7.26 8.94
CA GLN A 73 16.98 -5.84 9.26
C GLN A 73 17.80 -5.08 8.21
N GLY A 74 18.89 -5.68 7.72
CA GLY A 74 19.68 -5.16 6.61
C GLY A 74 18.85 -4.98 5.34
N LEU A 75 18.09 -6.00 4.95
CA LEU A 75 17.18 -5.90 3.80
C LEU A 75 16.18 -4.75 4.00
N ARG A 76 15.58 -4.64 5.19
CA ARG A 76 14.61 -3.57 5.49
C ARG A 76 15.24 -2.18 5.50
N ALA A 77 16.50 -2.03 5.92
CA ALA A 77 17.22 -0.77 5.79
C ALA A 77 17.45 -0.40 4.30
N VAL A 78 17.67 -1.38 3.44
CA VAL A 78 17.76 -1.18 1.98
C VAL A 78 16.40 -0.80 1.39
N LEU A 79 15.30 -1.43 1.86
CA LEU A 79 13.94 -1.00 1.50
C LEU A 79 13.70 0.47 1.86
N ALA A 80 14.07 0.86 3.08
CA ALA A 80 13.93 2.22 3.59
C ALA A 80 14.72 3.23 2.73
N ARG A 81 15.96 2.89 2.39
CA ARG A 81 16.86 3.76 1.62
C ARG A 81 16.37 4.03 0.19
N TYR A 82 15.78 3.03 -0.46
CA TYR A 82 15.42 3.09 -1.88
C TYR A 82 13.91 3.19 -2.11
N ASN A 83 13.12 3.52 -1.08
CA ASN A 83 11.66 3.57 -1.14
C ASN A 83 11.02 2.27 -1.71
N ALA A 84 11.68 1.14 -1.52
CA ALA A 84 11.27 -0.12 -2.12
C ALA A 84 10.19 -0.80 -1.26
N LEU A 85 9.30 -1.54 -1.93
CA LEU A 85 8.18 -2.22 -1.31
C LEU A 85 8.26 -3.72 -1.57
N ILE A 86 8.01 -4.54 -0.55
CA ILE A 86 7.75 -5.96 -0.73
C ILE A 86 6.26 -6.13 -1.08
N SER A 87 5.94 -7.00 -2.04
CA SER A 87 4.56 -7.29 -2.42
C SER A 87 4.35 -8.78 -2.72
N GLY A 88 3.25 -9.10 -3.40
CA GLY A 88 2.99 -10.43 -3.94
C GLY A 88 2.77 -11.49 -2.86
N SER A 89 3.22 -12.71 -3.16
CA SER A 89 2.86 -13.89 -2.37
C SER A 89 3.43 -13.89 -0.95
N PHE A 90 4.56 -13.20 -0.73
CA PHE A 90 5.16 -13.03 0.59
C PHE A 90 4.22 -12.26 1.54
N VAL A 91 3.63 -11.16 1.08
CA VAL A 91 2.80 -10.28 1.94
C VAL A 91 1.48 -10.96 2.28
N ILE A 92 0.91 -11.74 1.35
CA ILE A 92 -0.27 -12.57 1.64
C ILE A 92 0.07 -13.59 2.74
N GLN A 93 1.17 -14.32 2.61
CA GLN A 93 1.60 -15.28 3.64
C GLN A 93 1.85 -14.63 5.00
N PHE A 94 2.36 -13.40 5.00
CA PHE A 94 2.51 -12.61 6.22
C PHE A 94 1.16 -12.39 6.90
N PHE A 95 0.16 -11.83 6.21
CA PHE A 95 -1.15 -11.55 6.82
C PHE A 95 -1.95 -12.81 7.16
N ASP A 96 -1.93 -13.83 6.28
CA ASP A 96 -2.67 -15.08 6.44
C ASP A 96 -2.00 -16.08 7.41
N ASP A 97 -0.81 -15.75 7.91
CA ASP A 97 0.06 -16.61 8.70
C ASP A 97 0.31 -18.01 8.10
N THR A 98 0.35 -18.11 6.76
CA THR A 98 0.61 -19.36 6.03
C THR A 98 2.04 -19.43 5.50
N PHE A 99 2.43 -20.57 4.94
CA PHE A 99 3.75 -20.81 4.34
C PHE A 99 3.65 -21.66 3.08
N TRP A 100 4.23 -21.17 2.00
CA TRP A 100 4.30 -21.78 0.67
C TRP A 100 5.77 -21.91 0.29
N LYS A 101 6.29 -23.15 0.25
CA LYS A 101 7.73 -23.40 0.05
C LYS A 101 8.21 -22.89 -1.31
N GLU A 102 7.34 -22.92 -2.31
CA GLU A 102 7.60 -22.50 -3.68
C GLU A 102 7.53 -20.97 -3.89
N SER A 103 7.16 -20.21 -2.85
CA SER A 103 6.98 -18.77 -2.94
C SER A 103 8.30 -18.02 -3.01
N ASP A 104 8.29 -16.99 -3.85
CA ASP A 104 9.31 -15.97 -4.00
C ASP A 104 9.07 -14.75 -3.11
N LEU A 105 10.12 -13.92 -3.05
CA LEU A 105 10.06 -12.58 -2.48
C LEU A 105 10.13 -11.55 -3.61
N ASP A 106 9.02 -10.85 -3.82
CA ASP A 106 8.88 -9.80 -4.83
C ASP A 106 9.17 -8.43 -4.22
N ILE A 107 10.15 -7.71 -4.76
CA ILE A 107 10.59 -6.40 -4.29
C ILE A 107 10.45 -5.39 -5.42
N TYR A 108 9.59 -4.39 -5.23
CA TYR A 108 9.35 -3.31 -6.16
C TYR A 108 10.22 -2.12 -5.80
N VAL A 109 10.95 -1.59 -6.77
CA VAL A 109 11.89 -0.49 -6.59
C VAL A 109 11.99 0.34 -7.86
N GLU A 110 12.20 1.65 -7.74
CA GLU A 110 12.40 2.50 -8.91
C GLU A 110 13.64 2.05 -9.69
N ARG A 111 13.55 2.10 -11.02
CA ARG A 111 14.54 1.59 -11.98
C ARG A 111 15.96 2.06 -11.66
N GLU A 112 16.12 3.31 -11.27
CA GLU A 112 17.38 3.97 -10.95
C GLU A 112 18.07 3.32 -9.73
N SER A 113 17.29 2.71 -8.84
CA SER A 113 17.76 2.07 -7.61
C SER A 113 17.85 0.55 -7.70
N ALA A 114 17.28 -0.08 -8.74
CA ALA A 114 17.24 -1.53 -8.89
C ALA A 114 18.62 -2.19 -8.92
N ALA A 115 19.59 -1.59 -9.63
CA ALA A 115 20.96 -2.11 -9.71
C ALA A 115 21.68 -2.09 -8.34
N ALA A 116 21.43 -1.04 -7.53
CA ALA A 116 21.97 -0.95 -6.19
C ALA A 116 21.34 -2.01 -5.26
N PHE A 117 20.05 -2.28 -5.43
CA PHE A 117 19.36 -3.35 -4.71
C PHE A 117 19.92 -4.73 -5.05
N GLY A 118 20.11 -5.02 -6.34
CA GLY A 118 20.76 -6.25 -6.82
C GLY A 118 22.18 -6.44 -6.27
N THR A 119 22.95 -5.35 -6.22
CA THR A 119 24.30 -5.35 -5.64
C THR A 119 24.27 -5.76 -4.16
N TYR A 120 23.32 -5.24 -3.38
CA TYR A 120 23.13 -5.65 -1.99
C TYR A 120 22.82 -7.16 -1.87
N LEU A 121 21.90 -7.68 -2.68
CA LEU A 121 21.54 -9.11 -2.64
C LEU A 121 22.75 -10.00 -2.93
N CYS A 122 23.57 -9.63 -3.90
CA CYS A 122 24.77 -10.39 -4.25
C CYS A 122 25.85 -10.29 -3.15
N GLN A 123 26.20 -9.08 -2.72
CA GLN A 123 27.35 -8.86 -1.85
C GLN A 123 27.07 -9.20 -0.38
N ASN A 124 25.86 -8.92 0.11
CA ASN A 124 25.53 -9.05 1.53
C ASN A 124 24.73 -10.32 1.83
N GLU A 125 23.87 -10.74 0.91
CA GLU A 125 22.97 -11.88 1.13
C GLU A 125 23.43 -13.16 0.42
N GLY A 126 24.45 -13.07 -0.44
CA GLY A 126 25.06 -14.20 -1.13
C GLY A 126 24.20 -14.78 -2.25
N TYR A 127 23.32 -13.96 -2.83
CA TYR A 127 22.58 -14.33 -4.03
C TYR A 127 23.47 -14.28 -5.27
N ARG A 128 23.11 -15.07 -6.29
CA ARG A 128 23.62 -14.92 -7.66
C ARG A 128 22.52 -14.31 -8.52
N PHE A 129 22.89 -13.43 -9.43
CA PHE A 129 22.02 -13.05 -10.53
C PHE A 129 21.77 -14.28 -11.42
N ASP A 130 20.52 -14.55 -11.76
CA ASP A 130 20.13 -15.65 -12.64
C ASP A 130 19.82 -15.15 -14.04
N ARG A 131 18.81 -14.29 -14.14
CA ARG A 131 18.31 -13.75 -15.40
C ARG A 131 17.62 -12.42 -15.22
N HIS A 132 17.60 -11.70 -16.32
CA HIS A 132 16.74 -10.57 -16.54
C HIS A 132 15.56 -11.06 -17.40
N SER A 133 14.36 -10.65 -17.04
CA SER A 133 13.22 -10.65 -17.94
C SER A 133 12.69 -9.23 -18.01
N THR A 134 12.94 -8.56 -19.13
CA THR A 134 11.95 -7.62 -19.62
C THR A 134 10.74 -8.46 -19.99
N GLU A 135 9.65 -8.38 -19.26
CA GLU A 135 8.37 -8.85 -19.80
C GLU A 135 8.00 -7.87 -20.92
N VAL A 136 8.69 -8.00 -22.06
CA VAL A 136 8.61 -7.14 -23.24
C VAL A 136 7.20 -7.34 -23.80
N ASN A 137 6.34 -6.36 -23.57
CA ASN A 137 5.16 -5.94 -24.35
C ASN A 137 3.92 -5.65 -23.50
N GLU A 138 3.81 -6.15 -22.27
CA GLU A 138 2.53 -6.11 -21.54
C GLU A 138 2.52 -5.21 -20.30
N TYR A 139 3.70 -4.94 -19.73
CA TYR A 139 3.84 -4.21 -18.46
C TYR A 139 4.58 -2.85 -18.58
N ASP A 140 5.14 -2.51 -19.75
CA ASP A 140 5.78 -1.21 -19.98
C ASP A 140 4.79 -0.03 -19.84
N PHE A 141 3.51 -0.25 -20.21
CA PHE A 141 2.44 0.74 -20.03
C PHE A 141 1.95 0.88 -18.58
N LEU A 142 2.31 -0.07 -17.72
CA LEU A 142 1.85 -0.23 -16.35
C LEU A 142 2.87 0.27 -15.30
N GLY A 143 3.98 0.82 -15.76
CA GLY A 143 5.00 1.34 -14.87
C GLY A 143 6.03 0.28 -14.44
N PHE A 144 6.06 -0.90 -15.07
CA PHE A 144 7.16 -1.85 -14.91
C PHE A 144 8.20 -1.63 -15.99
N SER A 145 9.44 -1.94 -15.67
CA SER A 145 10.54 -1.90 -16.62
C SER A 145 11.20 -3.25 -16.84
N GLN A 146 11.42 -3.98 -15.75
CA GLN A 146 12.33 -5.11 -15.76
C GLN A 146 12.16 -5.93 -14.49
N VAL A 147 12.27 -7.25 -14.61
CA VAL A 147 12.34 -8.17 -13.47
C VAL A 147 13.70 -8.85 -13.48
N ASP A 148 14.49 -8.58 -12.45
CA ASP A 148 15.77 -9.25 -12.20
C ASP A 148 15.58 -10.37 -11.18
N THR A 149 15.91 -11.60 -11.58
CA THR A 149 15.78 -12.77 -10.73
C THR A 149 17.11 -13.13 -10.09
N TYR A 150 17.10 -13.27 -8.76
CA TYR A 150 18.24 -13.63 -7.94
C TYR A 150 17.96 -14.96 -7.24
N LEU A 151 18.93 -15.87 -7.29
CA LEU A 151 18.82 -17.21 -6.70
C LEU A 151 19.90 -17.45 -5.64
N ARG A 152 19.58 -18.20 -4.60
CA ARG A 152 20.53 -18.67 -3.59
C ARG A 152 20.15 -20.04 -3.08
N GLY A 153 21.11 -20.95 -3.01
CA GLY A 153 20.91 -22.33 -2.60
C GLY A 153 21.13 -23.30 -3.76
N ASP A 154 20.69 -24.55 -3.59
CA ASP A 154 20.80 -25.61 -4.58
C ASP A 154 19.41 -26.12 -4.98
N MET A 155 19.09 -25.96 -6.26
CA MET A 155 17.83 -26.40 -6.85
C MET A 155 17.64 -27.92 -6.73
N LEU A 156 18.73 -28.71 -6.88
CA LEU A 156 18.66 -30.17 -6.83
C LEU A 156 18.32 -30.69 -5.43
N GLN A 157 18.65 -29.91 -4.40
CA GLN A 157 18.32 -30.22 -3.00
C GLN A 157 16.95 -29.66 -2.58
N GLY A 158 16.28 -28.89 -3.47
CA GLY A 158 14.99 -28.27 -3.18
C GLY A 158 15.06 -27.15 -2.14
N ASP A 159 16.24 -26.54 -1.98
CA ASP A 159 16.52 -25.47 -1.01
C ASP A 159 16.91 -24.14 -1.70
N GLU A 160 16.63 -24.02 -3.00
CA GLU A 160 16.81 -22.78 -3.73
C GLU A 160 15.75 -21.75 -3.31
N THR A 161 16.22 -20.56 -2.96
CA THR A 161 15.40 -19.40 -2.62
C THR A 161 15.49 -18.38 -3.74
N LYS A 162 14.36 -17.76 -4.07
CA LYS A 162 14.22 -16.82 -5.19
C LYS A 162 13.77 -15.45 -4.68
N ILE A 163 14.49 -14.41 -5.08
CA ILE A 163 14.11 -13.00 -4.90
C ILE A 163 13.99 -12.38 -6.28
N GLN A 164 12.89 -11.68 -6.53
CA GLN A 164 12.68 -10.91 -7.75
C GLN A 164 12.73 -9.42 -7.43
N VAL A 165 13.66 -8.71 -8.07
CA VAL A 165 13.74 -7.24 -8.02
C VAL A 165 13.00 -6.71 -9.25
N ILE A 166 11.85 -6.12 -9.00
CA ILE A 166 10.91 -5.61 -9.99
C ILE A 166 11.15 -4.11 -10.10
N SER A 167 11.80 -3.71 -11.19
CA SER A 167 12.10 -2.32 -11.51
C SER A 167 10.84 -1.62 -12.01
N THR A 168 10.47 -0.51 -11.37
CA THR A 168 9.34 0.32 -11.77
C THR A 168 9.85 1.60 -12.47
N SER A 169 9.15 2.06 -13.50
CA SER A 169 9.40 3.36 -14.16
C SER A 169 8.71 4.53 -13.45
N THR A 170 8.02 4.24 -12.35
CA THR A 170 7.19 5.15 -11.54
C THR A 170 7.39 4.77 -10.07
N VAL A 171 6.84 5.55 -9.12
CA VAL A 171 6.93 5.17 -7.70
C VAL A 171 6.31 3.77 -7.44
N PRO A 172 6.97 2.89 -6.66
CA PRO A 172 6.56 1.48 -6.51
C PRO A 172 5.10 1.26 -6.11
N VAL A 173 4.56 2.16 -5.26
CA VAL A 173 3.17 2.10 -4.80
C VAL A 173 2.17 2.27 -5.95
N ARG A 174 2.44 3.14 -6.93
CA ARG A 174 1.59 3.33 -8.11
C ARG A 174 1.46 2.03 -8.90
N CYS A 175 2.59 1.36 -9.12
CA CYS A 175 2.63 0.07 -9.82
C CYS A 175 1.79 -0.99 -9.09
N ILE A 176 1.95 -1.14 -7.78
CA ILE A 176 1.17 -2.12 -7.00
C ILE A 176 -0.33 -1.80 -7.03
N LEU A 177 -0.71 -0.52 -6.88
CA LEU A 177 -2.10 -0.09 -6.87
C LEU A 177 -2.78 -0.22 -8.24
N GLY A 178 -2.05 0.01 -9.34
CA GLY A 178 -2.62 0.05 -10.69
C GLY A 178 -2.56 -1.25 -11.49
N CYS A 179 -1.72 -2.22 -11.09
CA CYS A 179 -1.33 -3.30 -12.01
C CYS A 179 -1.69 -4.71 -11.57
N PHE A 180 -2.12 -4.88 -10.33
CA PHE A 180 -2.43 -6.20 -9.81
C PHE A 180 -3.74 -6.72 -10.36
N SER A 181 -3.75 -8.00 -10.71
CA SER A 181 -4.86 -8.66 -11.41
C SER A 181 -5.99 -9.15 -10.49
N SER A 182 -5.77 -9.09 -9.17
CA SER A 182 -6.67 -9.61 -8.14
C SER A 182 -6.63 -8.77 -6.88
N THR A 183 -7.78 -8.48 -6.27
CA THR A 183 -7.81 -7.79 -4.96
C THR A 183 -7.08 -8.54 -3.86
N ALA A 184 -7.02 -9.88 -3.95
CA ALA A 184 -6.34 -10.70 -2.96
C ALA A 184 -4.83 -10.43 -2.90
N VAL A 185 -4.23 -9.87 -3.95
CA VAL A 185 -2.81 -9.53 -3.98
C VAL A 185 -2.50 -8.06 -3.71
N ILE A 186 -3.49 -7.15 -3.61
CA ILE A 186 -3.25 -5.72 -3.37
C ILE A 186 -2.88 -5.47 -1.90
N ASN A 187 -1.71 -5.98 -1.54
CA ASN A 187 -1.08 -5.93 -0.25
C ASN A 187 0.41 -5.68 -0.47
N PHE A 188 1.01 -4.81 0.33
CA PHE A 188 2.42 -4.52 0.23
C PHE A 188 2.99 -4.14 1.58
N MET A 189 4.31 -4.09 1.65
CA MET A 189 5.04 -3.85 2.89
C MET A 189 6.20 -2.90 2.63
N SER A 190 6.25 -1.80 3.36
CA SER A 190 7.41 -0.93 3.45
C SER A 190 8.41 -1.48 4.47
N TRP A 191 9.52 -0.78 4.67
CA TRP A 191 10.50 -1.15 5.70
C TRP A 191 9.93 -1.24 7.12
N ASN A 192 8.82 -0.55 7.43
CA ASN A 192 8.24 -0.46 8.78
C ASN A 192 6.75 -0.79 8.89
N THR A 193 6.01 -0.93 7.79
CA THR A 193 4.56 -1.12 7.85
C THR A 193 4.08 -2.07 6.76
N ALA A 194 3.17 -2.98 7.10
CA ALA A 194 2.46 -3.83 6.14
C ALA A 194 1.03 -3.31 5.93
N TYR A 195 0.60 -3.30 4.67
CA TYR A 195 -0.70 -2.83 4.21
C TYR A 195 -1.44 -3.94 3.46
N SER A 196 -2.73 -4.08 3.75
CA SER A 196 -3.69 -4.80 2.90
C SER A 196 -4.85 -3.87 2.62
N LEU A 197 -5.21 -3.68 1.35
CA LEU A 197 -6.23 -2.70 0.95
C LEU A 197 -7.64 -3.29 0.85
N PHE A 198 -7.73 -4.63 0.76
CA PHE A 198 -8.97 -5.39 0.72
C PHE A 198 -9.04 -6.52 1.76
N PRO A 199 -8.60 -6.30 3.01
CA PRO A 199 -8.35 -7.37 3.97
C PRO A 199 -9.62 -8.14 4.37
N ALA A 200 -10.77 -7.47 4.39
CA ALA A 200 -12.04 -8.11 4.74
C ALA A 200 -12.45 -9.17 3.72
N MET A 201 -12.18 -8.94 2.43
CA MET A 201 -12.42 -9.94 1.38
C MET A 201 -11.28 -10.98 1.35
N THR A 202 -10.04 -10.53 1.52
CA THR A 202 -8.86 -11.38 1.35
C THR A 202 -8.62 -12.35 2.52
N PHE A 203 -8.85 -11.94 3.77
CA PHE A 203 -8.41 -12.68 4.96
C PHE A 203 -9.53 -13.05 5.93
N LEU A 204 -10.77 -12.61 5.71
CA LEU A 204 -11.92 -13.03 6.50
C LEU A 204 -12.79 -14.01 5.71
N GLU A 205 -13.54 -14.85 6.43
CA GLU A 205 -14.40 -15.84 5.80
C GLU A 205 -15.76 -15.25 5.36
N PRO A 206 -16.26 -15.60 4.16
CA PRO A 206 -15.59 -16.40 3.14
C PRO A 206 -14.44 -15.65 2.46
N ARG A 207 -13.31 -16.32 2.25
CA ARG A 207 -12.16 -15.74 1.54
C ARG A 207 -12.47 -15.57 0.06
N THR A 208 -12.46 -14.32 -0.41
CA THR A 208 -12.80 -13.97 -1.79
C THR A 208 -11.73 -13.14 -2.48
N GLN A 209 -11.70 -13.25 -3.80
CA GLN A 209 -10.90 -12.41 -4.68
C GLN A 209 -11.76 -11.86 -5.79
N CYS A 210 -11.46 -10.65 -6.24
CA CYS A 210 -12.09 -10.08 -7.42
C CYS A 210 -11.03 -9.85 -8.49
N ARG A 211 -11.35 -10.25 -9.72
CA ARG A 211 -10.58 -9.85 -10.89
C ARG A 211 -10.62 -8.32 -11.05
N VAL A 212 -9.45 -7.72 -11.11
CA VAL A 212 -9.26 -6.31 -11.43
C VAL A 212 -8.22 -6.22 -12.54
N SER A 213 -8.48 -5.52 -13.64
CA SER A 213 -7.52 -5.46 -14.76
C SER A 213 -7.43 -4.08 -15.39
N TRP A 214 -6.20 -3.63 -15.63
CA TRP A 214 -5.95 -2.44 -16.43
C TRP A 214 -6.08 -2.69 -17.93
N ILE A 215 -5.78 -3.92 -18.42
CA ILE A 215 -5.83 -4.30 -19.84
C ILE A 215 -6.81 -5.46 -20.04
N PRO A 216 -7.86 -5.29 -20.85
CA PRO A 216 -8.80 -6.37 -21.16
C PRO A 216 -8.15 -7.53 -21.93
N ASP A 217 -7.10 -7.27 -22.70
CA ASP A 217 -6.52 -8.22 -23.66
C ASP A 217 -5.48 -9.19 -23.07
N ASN A 218 -5.15 -9.08 -21.77
CA ASN A 218 -4.24 -10.01 -21.07
C ASN A 218 -5.00 -11.07 -20.25
N GLU A 219 -5.95 -11.76 -20.88
CA GLU A 219 -6.79 -12.72 -20.15
C GLU A 219 -5.99 -13.88 -19.56
N ASP A 220 -4.99 -14.40 -20.28
CA ASP A 220 -4.24 -15.59 -19.88
C ASP A 220 -3.40 -15.35 -18.61
N CYS A 221 -2.68 -14.22 -18.50
CA CYS A 221 -1.87 -13.94 -17.31
C CYS A 221 -2.76 -13.67 -16.09
N ILE A 222 -3.85 -12.91 -16.29
CA ILE A 222 -4.81 -12.63 -15.22
C ILE A 222 -5.46 -13.92 -14.75
N GLN A 223 -5.90 -14.76 -15.68
CA GLN A 223 -6.51 -16.05 -15.38
C GLN A 223 -5.55 -16.93 -14.60
N SER A 224 -4.28 -17.02 -15.02
CA SER A 224 -3.25 -17.78 -14.29
C SER A 224 -3.06 -17.29 -12.86
N GLN A 225 -3.03 -15.97 -12.62
CA GLN A 225 -2.92 -15.41 -11.27
C GLN A 225 -4.19 -15.68 -10.44
N ILE A 226 -5.38 -15.51 -11.01
CA ILE A 226 -6.64 -15.81 -10.33
C ILE A 226 -6.70 -17.30 -9.94
N GLU A 227 -6.39 -18.20 -10.87
CA GLU A 227 -6.34 -19.65 -10.63
C GLU A 227 -5.32 -20.02 -9.54
N LYS A 228 -4.14 -19.40 -9.56
CA LYS A 228 -3.11 -19.58 -8.53
C LYS A 228 -3.67 -19.30 -7.13
N TYR A 229 -4.44 -18.24 -6.93
CA TYR A 229 -5.04 -17.97 -5.61
C TYR A 229 -6.32 -18.75 -5.35
N SER A 230 -7.06 -19.15 -6.38
CA SER A 230 -8.21 -20.05 -6.25
C SER A 230 -7.80 -21.42 -5.70
N THR A 231 -6.70 -21.99 -6.21
CA THR A 231 -6.13 -23.24 -5.67
C THR A 231 -5.64 -23.12 -4.22
N ARG A 232 -5.43 -21.88 -3.74
CA ARG A 232 -5.04 -21.57 -2.37
C ARG A 232 -6.23 -21.19 -1.47
N GLY A 233 -7.46 -21.32 -1.95
CA GLY A 233 -8.68 -21.23 -1.14
C GLY A 233 -9.47 -19.92 -1.30
N TRP A 234 -9.13 -19.04 -2.23
CA TRP A 234 -9.93 -17.85 -2.52
C TRP A 234 -11.01 -18.13 -3.56
N THR A 235 -12.25 -17.75 -3.27
CA THR A 235 -13.36 -17.85 -4.23
C THR A 235 -13.39 -16.61 -5.10
N ASP A 236 -13.47 -16.78 -6.42
CA ASP A 236 -13.64 -15.67 -7.34
C ASP A 236 -15.06 -15.08 -7.24
N VAL A 237 -15.16 -13.76 -7.10
CA VAL A 237 -16.41 -13.03 -7.00
C VAL A 237 -16.33 -11.73 -7.80
N THR A 238 -17.47 -11.32 -8.35
CA THR A 238 -17.57 -10.02 -9.02
C THR A 238 -17.49 -8.88 -8.00
N MET A 239 -16.63 -7.91 -8.28
CA MET A 239 -16.49 -6.73 -7.44
C MET A 239 -17.71 -5.80 -7.60
N LEU A 240 -18.37 -5.51 -6.49
CA LEU A 240 -19.51 -4.58 -6.42
C LEU A 240 -19.11 -3.18 -5.93
N PHE A 241 -17.85 -3.00 -5.52
CA PHE A 241 -17.34 -1.73 -5.03
C PHE A 241 -16.82 -0.87 -6.19
N GLU A 242 -17.18 0.41 -6.19
CA GLU A 242 -16.60 1.44 -7.03
C GLU A 242 -16.32 2.67 -6.17
N GLY A 243 -15.22 3.37 -6.46
CA GLY A 243 -14.87 4.60 -5.78
C GLY A 243 -13.40 4.72 -5.40
N SER A 244 -13.06 5.88 -4.84
CA SER A 244 -11.73 6.22 -4.37
C SER A 244 -11.44 5.60 -3.00
N ARG A 245 -10.21 5.13 -2.80
CA ARG A 245 -9.68 4.57 -1.56
C ARG A 245 -8.28 5.14 -1.32
N ARG A 246 -7.85 5.15 -0.06
CA ARG A 246 -6.53 5.62 0.35
C ARG A 246 -5.75 4.48 0.99
N VAL A 247 -4.45 4.42 0.77
CA VAL A 247 -3.56 3.50 1.47
C VAL A 247 -3.68 3.71 2.98
N GLY A 248 -4.10 2.67 3.71
CA GLY A 248 -4.24 2.76 5.17
C GLY A 248 -5.50 3.50 5.63
N ASP A 249 -6.54 3.59 4.81
CA ASP A 249 -7.87 4.03 5.25
C ASP A 249 -8.55 3.04 6.19
N ARG A 250 -9.76 3.39 6.67
CA ARG A 250 -10.54 2.57 7.62
C ARG A 250 -10.92 1.18 7.13
N HIS A 251 -10.82 0.94 5.82
CA HIS A 251 -11.14 -0.33 5.18
C HIS A 251 -9.87 -1.14 4.86
N SER A 252 -8.69 -0.62 5.20
CA SER A 252 -7.41 -1.27 5.04
C SER A 252 -6.94 -1.87 6.37
N TRP A 253 -6.10 -2.90 6.31
CA TRP A 253 -5.30 -3.31 7.45
C TRP A 253 -3.94 -2.63 7.36
N LYS A 254 -3.53 -2.03 8.47
CA LYS A 254 -2.22 -1.41 8.66
C LYS A 254 -1.56 -2.04 9.88
N VAL A 255 -0.45 -2.73 9.66
CA VAL A 255 0.29 -3.42 10.72
C VAL A 255 1.68 -2.82 10.82
N ALA A 256 1.95 -2.11 11.93
CA ALA A 256 3.28 -1.61 12.24
C ALA A 256 4.23 -2.79 12.53
N LEU A 257 5.43 -2.72 11.97
CA LEU A 257 6.47 -3.74 12.10
C LEU A 257 7.49 -3.33 13.15
N ASP A 258 8.21 -4.30 13.72
CA ASP A 258 9.31 -4.02 14.66
C ASP A 258 10.47 -3.34 13.91
N VAL A 259 10.76 -2.08 14.24
CA VAL A 259 11.82 -1.27 13.62
C VAL A 259 13.14 -1.33 14.39
N LYS A 260 13.26 -2.15 15.44
CA LYS A 260 14.48 -2.23 16.24
C LYS A 260 15.67 -2.69 15.38
N GLY A 261 16.68 -1.83 15.30
CA GLY A 261 17.92 -2.09 14.55
C GLY A 261 17.75 -1.97 13.03
N VAL A 262 16.71 -1.28 12.57
CA VAL A 262 16.52 -0.93 11.15
C VAL A 262 16.74 0.57 11.00
N GLU A 263 17.63 0.95 10.08
CA GLU A 263 17.81 2.36 9.74
C GLU A 263 16.53 2.93 9.11
N PRO A 264 16.02 4.08 9.59
CA PRO A 264 14.77 4.64 9.12
C PRO A 264 14.89 5.25 7.71
N SER A 265 13.75 5.36 7.03
CA SER A 265 13.66 6.03 5.73
C SER A 265 13.77 7.55 5.87
N HIS A 266 14.32 8.20 4.85
CA HIS A 266 14.23 9.66 4.67
C HIS A 266 12.89 10.11 4.07
N ILE A 267 12.06 9.15 3.66
CA ILE A 267 10.70 9.38 3.16
C ILE A 267 9.74 9.05 4.29
N PRO A 268 8.96 10.03 4.77
CA PRO A 268 7.98 9.82 5.82
C PRO A 268 6.86 8.84 5.42
N ASP A 269 6.31 8.11 6.39
CA ASP A 269 5.22 7.15 6.14
C ASP A 269 3.96 7.81 5.58
N PHE A 270 3.72 9.08 5.93
CA PHE A 270 2.56 9.81 5.42
C PHE A 270 2.57 9.94 3.89
N VAL A 271 3.73 9.81 3.23
CA VAL A 271 3.81 9.84 1.76
C VAL A 271 3.03 8.67 1.19
N LEU A 272 3.34 7.45 1.64
CA LEU A 272 2.60 6.25 1.26
C LEU A 272 1.15 6.32 1.72
N GLU A 273 0.88 6.81 2.93
CA GLU A 273 -0.47 6.86 3.47
C GLU A 273 -1.34 7.93 2.81
N ASN A 274 -0.78 8.92 2.12
CA ASN A 274 -1.55 9.87 1.32
C ASN A 274 -1.62 9.47 -0.17
N CYS A 275 -1.25 8.23 -0.52
CA CYS A 275 -1.50 7.68 -1.84
C CYS A 275 -2.94 7.17 -1.97
N TYR A 276 -3.62 7.58 -3.04
CA TYR A 276 -4.98 7.20 -3.40
C TYR A 276 -4.99 6.31 -4.65
N PHE A 277 -6.02 5.51 -4.75
CA PHE A 277 -6.37 4.76 -5.94
C PHE A 277 -7.89 4.72 -6.08
N ARG A 278 -8.37 4.41 -7.29
CA ARG A 278 -9.78 4.26 -7.59
C ARG A 278 -10.05 2.86 -8.10
N VAL A 279 -11.17 2.29 -7.65
CA VAL A 279 -11.79 1.16 -8.31
C VAL A 279 -12.87 1.70 -9.22
N GLU A 280 -12.82 1.37 -10.51
CA GLU A 280 -13.82 1.81 -11.47
C GLU A 280 -14.27 0.68 -12.41
N ASN A 281 -15.52 0.78 -12.85
CA ASN A 281 -16.12 -0.02 -13.90
C ASN A 281 -15.57 0.39 -15.26
N VAL A 282 -15.37 -0.57 -16.16
CA VAL A 282 -14.80 -0.33 -17.49
C VAL A 282 -15.83 -0.50 -18.61
N ALA A 283 -17.11 -0.28 -18.35
CA ALA A 283 -18.22 -0.43 -19.32
C ALA A 283 -18.11 0.50 -20.54
N TRP A 284 -17.23 1.50 -20.52
CA TRP A 284 -16.91 2.27 -21.73
C TRP A 284 -16.11 1.47 -22.76
N LEU A 285 -15.56 0.30 -22.40
CA LEU A 285 -14.87 -0.57 -23.32
C LEU A 285 -15.88 -1.31 -24.22
N PRO A 286 -15.59 -1.48 -25.52
CA PRO A 286 -16.46 -2.21 -26.44
C PRO A 286 -16.30 -3.74 -26.27
N ARG A 287 -16.63 -4.26 -25.08
CA ARG A 287 -16.62 -5.70 -24.74
C ARG A 287 -17.94 -6.11 -24.09
N GLU A 288 -18.40 -7.33 -24.40
CA GLU A 288 -19.66 -7.86 -23.86
C GLU A 288 -19.64 -8.07 -22.34
N ASP A 289 -18.47 -8.29 -21.73
CA ASP A 289 -18.30 -8.49 -20.29
C ASP A 289 -17.86 -7.21 -19.53
N ALA A 290 -17.72 -6.08 -20.22
CA ALA A 290 -17.16 -4.84 -19.67
C ALA A 290 -17.90 -4.31 -18.44
N GLU A 291 -19.21 -4.56 -18.37
CA GLU A 291 -20.08 -4.20 -17.25
C GLU A 291 -19.74 -4.95 -15.94
N HIS A 292 -19.10 -6.13 -16.05
CA HIS A 292 -18.66 -6.93 -14.89
C HIS A 292 -17.17 -6.78 -14.60
N LEU A 293 -16.41 -6.16 -15.49
CA LEU A 293 -15.00 -5.90 -15.29
C LEU A 293 -14.78 -4.66 -14.41
N ARG A 294 -13.76 -4.74 -13.56
CA ARG A 294 -13.28 -3.62 -12.75
C ARG A 294 -11.79 -3.43 -12.99
N ARG A 295 -11.32 -2.21 -12.79
CA ARG A 295 -9.90 -1.90 -12.77
C ARG A 295 -9.55 -1.04 -11.57
N THR A 296 -8.32 -1.18 -11.10
CA THR A 296 -7.73 -0.25 -10.15
C THR A 296 -6.89 0.79 -10.90
N VAL A 297 -7.04 2.05 -10.53
CA VAL A 297 -6.34 3.17 -11.15
C VAL A 297 -5.61 3.96 -10.08
N ALA A 298 -4.32 4.16 -10.30
CA ALA A 298 -3.48 5.06 -9.52
C ALA A 298 -2.63 5.88 -10.50
N GLU A 299 -2.89 7.18 -10.57
CA GLU A 299 -2.13 8.14 -11.38
C GLU A 299 -1.12 8.85 -10.49
N GLU A 300 0.08 9.13 -10.99
CA GLU A 300 1.05 9.91 -10.22
C GLU A 300 0.56 11.35 -10.07
N PHE A 301 0.66 11.85 -8.85
CA PHE A 301 0.38 13.23 -8.50
C PHE A 301 1.67 13.89 -8.05
N THR A 302 2.06 14.94 -8.78
CA THR A 302 3.24 15.76 -8.48
C THR A 302 2.85 17.23 -8.40
N SER A 303 3.63 18.00 -7.66
CA SER A 303 3.48 19.44 -7.57
C SER A 303 4.83 20.07 -7.26
N GLU A 304 5.07 21.27 -7.76
CA GLU A 304 6.35 21.95 -7.57
C GLU A 304 6.65 22.33 -6.11
N VAL A 305 5.60 22.35 -5.27
CA VAL A 305 5.66 22.63 -3.83
C VAL A 305 5.51 21.37 -2.97
N LEU A 306 5.57 20.19 -3.60
CA LEU A 306 5.63 18.90 -2.94
C LEU A 306 6.94 18.21 -3.34
N LYS A 307 7.67 17.70 -2.36
CA LYS A 307 8.94 17.02 -2.54
C LYS A 307 8.75 15.60 -3.04
N TYR A 308 7.67 14.95 -2.63
CA TYR A 308 7.41 13.55 -2.92
C TYR A 308 6.33 13.39 -4.00
N ILE A 309 6.38 12.24 -4.68
CA ILE A 309 5.36 11.83 -5.64
C ILE A 309 4.28 11.04 -4.88
N TYR A 310 3.03 11.41 -5.08
CA TYR A 310 1.86 10.73 -4.52
C TYR A 310 1.09 10.01 -5.63
N THR A 311 0.00 9.33 -5.27
CA THR A 311 -0.95 8.81 -6.26
C THR A 311 -2.36 9.35 -6.03
N ALA A 312 -3.08 9.58 -7.12
CA ALA A 312 -4.49 9.95 -7.15
C ALA A 312 -5.33 8.84 -7.82
N GLY A 313 -6.62 8.75 -7.48
CA GLY A 313 -7.57 7.90 -8.16
C GLY A 313 -8.07 8.60 -9.44
N GLY A 314 -7.54 8.20 -10.61
CA GLY A 314 -7.82 8.82 -11.92
C GLY A 314 -9.30 8.93 -12.34
N GLY A 315 -9.59 9.40 -13.56
CA GLY A 315 -10.96 9.38 -14.13
C GLY A 315 -11.79 10.65 -13.94
N THR A 316 -13.07 10.57 -13.53
CA THR A 316 -13.99 11.73 -13.33
C THR A 316 -14.45 11.96 -11.89
N GLY A 317 -14.18 11.06 -10.95
CA GLY A 317 -14.69 11.25 -9.59
C GLY A 317 -13.78 12.03 -8.67
N GLU A 318 -14.31 12.33 -7.48
CA GLU A 318 -13.64 13.13 -6.47
C GLU A 318 -12.65 12.28 -5.64
N ASP A 319 -11.44 12.79 -5.45
CA ASP A 319 -10.52 12.40 -4.40
C ASP A 319 -9.82 13.65 -3.85
N PHE A 320 -9.04 13.47 -2.79
CA PHE A 320 -8.33 14.54 -2.12
C PHE A 320 -7.41 15.32 -3.08
N TRP A 321 -6.58 14.63 -3.86
CA TRP A 321 -5.58 15.25 -4.72
C TRP A 321 -6.20 16.05 -5.86
N ARG A 322 -7.31 15.58 -6.41
CA ARG A 322 -8.07 16.31 -7.42
C ARG A 322 -8.80 17.51 -6.84
N ASN A 323 -9.37 17.38 -5.65
CA ASN A 323 -9.95 18.54 -4.98
C ASN A 323 -8.87 19.61 -4.73
N LEU A 324 -7.70 19.17 -4.25
CA LEU A 324 -6.57 20.03 -3.95
C LEU A 324 -5.96 20.69 -5.20
N SER A 325 -5.96 20.01 -6.35
CA SER A 325 -5.53 20.62 -7.61
C SER A 325 -6.52 21.65 -8.15
N MET A 326 -7.82 21.45 -7.91
CA MET A 326 -8.88 22.35 -8.38
C MET A 326 -9.13 23.54 -7.45
N ASN A 327 -8.84 23.45 -6.16
CA ASN A 327 -9.15 24.49 -5.18
C ASN A 327 -8.10 25.63 -5.08
N ALA A 328 -7.21 25.73 -6.08
CA ALA A 328 -6.14 26.73 -6.19
C ALA A 328 -5.11 26.78 -5.04
N ARG A 329 -5.19 25.93 -4.01
CA ARG A 329 -4.29 25.97 -2.85
C ARG A 329 -2.83 25.76 -3.25
N LEU A 330 -2.54 24.67 -3.98
CA LEU A 330 -1.18 24.40 -4.45
C LEU A 330 -0.70 25.47 -5.44
N HIS A 331 -1.61 25.96 -6.27
CA HIS A 331 -1.28 27.03 -7.21
C HIS A 331 -0.82 28.31 -6.50
N GLY A 332 -1.55 28.74 -5.46
CA GLY A 332 -1.16 29.89 -4.63
C GLY A 332 0.22 29.71 -3.99
N LEU A 333 0.50 28.54 -3.41
CA LEU A 333 1.81 28.25 -2.82
C LEU A 333 2.94 28.27 -3.86
N ILE A 334 2.70 27.78 -5.08
CA ILE A 334 3.67 27.86 -6.18
C ILE A 334 3.95 29.32 -6.53
N LEU A 335 2.91 30.16 -6.62
CA LEU A 335 3.09 31.59 -6.88
C LEU A 335 3.89 32.25 -5.76
N ASP A 336 3.60 31.94 -4.49
CA ASP A 336 4.34 32.47 -3.34
C ASP A 336 5.82 32.10 -3.40
N GLU A 337 6.17 30.87 -3.79
CA GLU A 337 7.57 30.47 -3.98
C GLU A 337 8.23 31.20 -5.16
N LEU A 338 7.51 31.39 -6.27
CA LEU A 338 8.04 32.12 -7.42
C LEU A 338 8.24 33.62 -7.12
N TRP A 339 7.36 34.24 -6.33
CA TRP A 339 7.49 35.64 -5.91
C TRP A 339 8.70 35.89 -4.98
N LYS A 340 9.24 34.85 -4.34
CA LYS A 340 10.48 34.94 -3.55
C LYS A 340 11.73 35.06 -4.41
N LEU A 341 11.65 34.73 -5.70
CA LEU A 341 12.79 34.81 -6.62
C LEU A 341 13.15 36.26 -6.90
N GLU A 342 14.43 36.51 -7.20
CA GLU A 342 14.88 37.84 -7.64
C GLU A 342 14.13 38.27 -8.91
N PRO A 343 13.85 39.57 -9.13
CA PRO A 343 13.02 40.04 -10.25
C PRO A 343 13.47 39.60 -11.65
N GLY A 344 14.75 39.25 -11.85
CA GLY A 344 15.27 38.73 -13.11
C GLY A 344 15.13 37.21 -13.30
N MET A 345 14.73 36.49 -12.25
CA MET A 345 14.60 35.03 -12.22
C MET A 345 13.14 34.57 -12.17
N GLN A 346 12.18 35.50 -12.13
CA GLN A 346 10.75 35.21 -12.10
C GLN A 346 10.24 34.89 -13.52
N PRO A 347 9.25 33.98 -13.67
CA PRO A 347 8.61 33.69 -14.96
C PRO A 347 7.86 34.92 -15.51
N LEU A 348 7.70 34.95 -16.83
CA LEU A 348 7.11 36.10 -17.52
C LEU A 348 5.64 36.30 -17.15
N CYS A 349 4.93 35.22 -16.83
CA CYS A 349 3.55 35.30 -16.37
C CYS A 349 3.38 36.11 -15.08
N LEU A 350 4.43 36.23 -14.24
CA LEU A 350 4.40 37.03 -13.01
C LEU A 350 4.78 38.48 -13.23
N THR A 351 5.75 38.74 -14.12
CA THR A 351 6.27 40.10 -14.34
C THR A 351 5.42 40.92 -15.32
N HIS A 352 4.60 40.26 -16.14
CA HIS A 352 3.71 40.91 -17.11
C HIS A 352 2.24 40.43 -17.02
N PRO A 353 1.57 40.57 -15.86
CA PRO A 353 0.24 40.01 -15.62
C PRO A 353 -0.85 40.61 -16.53
N THR A 354 -0.65 41.83 -17.04
CA THR A 354 -1.61 42.48 -17.95
C THR A 354 -1.68 41.83 -19.34
N GLN A 355 -0.74 40.95 -19.68
CA GLN A 355 -0.75 40.18 -20.93
C GLN A 355 -1.45 38.82 -20.76
N TRP A 356 -1.77 38.40 -19.53
CA TRP A 356 -2.23 37.04 -19.24
C TRP A 356 -3.27 37.01 -18.09
N PRO A 357 -4.56 36.74 -18.36
CA PRO A 357 -5.56 36.58 -17.30
C PRO A 357 -5.22 35.44 -16.33
N GLU A 358 -5.58 35.58 -15.05
CA GLU A 358 -5.26 34.65 -13.94
C GLU A 358 -5.76 33.19 -14.15
N PHE A 359 -6.63 32.95 -15.13
CA PHE A 359 -7.18 31.64 -15.48
C PHE A 359 -6.96 31.25 -16.95
N ASP A 360 -5.96 31.82 -17.61
CA ASP A 360 -5.62 31.46 -18.99
C ASP A 360 -4.79 30.17 -19.03
N GLN A 361 -5.15 29.25 -19.93
CA GLN A 361 -4.36 28.05 -20.24
C GLN A 361 -2.92 28.42 -20.64
N LEU A 362 -2.76 29.59 -21.27
CA LEU A 362 -1.47 30.13 -21.66
C LEU A 362 -0.56 30.41 -20.45
N VAL A 363 -1.08 30.93 -19.32
CA VAL A 363 -0.32 31.11 -18.06
C VAL A 363 0.15 29.77 -17.53
N TYR A 364 -0.74 28.77 -17.57
CA TYR A 364 -0.42 27.43 -17.08
C TYR A 364 0.69 26.78 -17.91
N LEU A 365 0.64 26.92 -19.23
CA LEU A 365 1.66 26.43 -20.16
C LEU A 365 2.99 27.16 -20.01
N GLU A 366 2.99 28.49 -19.89
CA GLU A 366 4.23 29.27 -19.69
C GLU A 366 4.89 28.89 -18.37
N ARG A 367 4.13 28.84 -17.27
CA ARG A 367 4.66 28.41 -15.97
C ARG A 367 5.17 26.97 -16.04
N HIS A 368 4.42 26.06 -16.66
CA HIS A 368 4.86 24.69 -16.83
C HIS A 368 6.20 24.63 -17.56
N ASN A 369 6.32 25.33 -18.69
CA ASN A 369 7.57 25.40 -19.46
C ASN A 369 8.72 26.01 -18.65
N PHE A 370 8.46 27.07 -17.88
CA PHE A 370 9.47 27.65 -16.98
C PHE A 370 9.96 26.62 -15.96
N MET A 371 9.04 25.86 -15.36
CA MET A 371 9.39 24.90 -14.29
C MET A 371 10.13 23.66 -14.79
N VAL A 372 10.02 23.29 -16.07
CA VAL A 372 10.70 22.11 -16.65
C VAL A 372 12.23 22.18 -16.47
N ASP A 373 12.82 23.34 -16.73
CA ASP A 373 14.29 23.54 -16.66
C ASP A 373 14.71 24.33 -15.41
N PHE A 374 13.76 24.75 -14.57
CA PHE A 374 14.05 25.58 -13.40
C PHE A 374 14.67 24.77 -12.26
N ILE A 375 15.90 25.14 -11.90
CA ILE A 375 16.56 24.61 -10.70
C ILE A 375 16.05 25.37 -9.49
N LYS A 376 15.23 24.70 -8.68
CA LYS A 376 14.69 25.25 -7.43
C LYS A 376 15.84 25.60 -6.47
N PRO A 377 15.87 26.82 -5.88
CA PRO A 377 16.90 27.19 -4.91
C PRO A 377 16.73 26.43 -3.59
N ASP A 378 17.78 26.39 -2.77
CA ASP A 378 17.75 25.75 -1.43
C ASP A 378 16.70 26.38 -0.49
N THR A 379 16.25 27.60 -0.78
CA THR A 379 15.21 28.32 -0.04
C THR A 379 13.77 27.97 -0.47
N TRP A 380 13.61 27.11 -1.49
CA TRP A 380 12.31 26.68 -1.99
C TRP A 380 11.61 25.81 -0.95
N ASN A 381 10.37 26.17 -0.61
CA ASN A 381 9.63 25.47 0.44
C ASN A 381 8.81 24.31 -0.13
N TYR A 382 8.82 23.21 0.60
CA TYR A 382 7.98 22.05 0.35
C TYR A 382 6.97 21.87 1.48
N TYR A 383 5.75 21.50 1.12
CA TYR A 383 4.60 21.52 2.03
C TYR A 383 4.05 20.11 2.32
N ASP A 384 4.85 19.06 2.08
CA ASP A 384 4.47 17.66 2.31
C ASP A 384 3.94 17.39 3.74
N GLU A 385 4.54 18.02 4.75
CA GLU A 385 4.11 17.90 6.15
C GLU A 385 2.68 18.42 6.39
N GLN A 386 2.18 19.32 5.53
CA GLN A 386 0.82 19.86 5.63
C GLN A 386 -0.23 18.96 4.96
N VAL A 387 0.18 18.02 4.11
CA VAL A 387 -0.72 17.18 3.30
C VAL A 387 -1.71 16.43 4.18
N SER A 388 -1.24 15.82 5.27
CA SER A 388 -2.11 15.09 6.21
C SER A 388 -3.18 15.99 6.84
N THR A 389 -2.82 17.23 7.20
CA THR A 389 -3.77 18.20 7.76
C THR A 389 -4.80 18.63 6.72
N TRP A 390 -4.36 18.95 5.50
CA TRP A 390 -5.25 19.32 4.40
C TRP A 390 -6.21 18.19 4.03
N ARG A 391 -5.75 16.94 4.10
CA ARG A 391 -6.59 15.76 3.91
C ARG A 391 -7.67 15.68 4.99
N GLU A 392 -7.30 15.83 6.25
CA GLU A 392 -8.24 15.76 7.37
C GLU A 392 -9.30 16.86 7.31
N GLU A 393 -8.90 18.09 6.90
CA GLU A 393 -9.83 19.18 6.59
C GLU A 393 -10.83 18.76 5.49
N TRP A 394 -10.33 18.26 4.36
CA TRP A 394 -11.14 17.84 3.23
C TRP A 394 -12.10 16.68 3.57
N GLU A 395 -11.63 15.66 4.29
CA GLU A 395 -12.45 14.54 4.74
C GLU A 395 -13.55 15.01 5.71
N GLY A 396 -13.25 15.99 6.57
CA GLY A 396 -14.22 16.63 7.46
C GLY A 396 -15.32 17.38 6.70
N GLU A 397 -14.95 18.18 5.69
CA GLU A 397 -15.89 18.90 4.84
C GLU A 397 -16.80 17.95 4.03
N MET A 398 -16.26 16.83 3.54
CA MET A 398 -17.05 15.81 2.84
C MET A 398 -18.06 15.13 3.77
N GLY A 399 -17.66 14.82 5.01
CA GLY A 399 -18.55 14.28 6.02
C GLY A 399 -19.71 15.23 6.36
N LEU A 400 -19.43 16.53 6.47
CA LEU A 400 -20.44 17.56 6.72
C LEU A 400 -21.42 17.71 5.55
N ARG A 401 -20.93 17.72 4.30
CA ARG A 401 -21.80 17.74 3.11
C ARG A 401 -22.77 16.56 3.08
N GLY A 402 -22.29 15.35 3.39
CA GLY A 402 -23.14 14.17 3.49
C GLY A 402 -24.23 14.27 4.57
N LEU A 403 -23.94 14.94 5.70
CA LEU A 403 -24.90 15.22 6.76
C LEU A 403 -25.91 16.30 6.34
N GLU A 404 -25.47 17.37 5.69
CA GLU A 404 -26.33 18.44 5.17
C GLU A 404 -27.30 17.92 4.09
N ASP A 405 -26.82 17.08 3.17
CA ASP A 405 -27.65 16.43 2.15
C ASP A 405 -28.70 15.50 2.78
N GLN A 406 -28.33 14.76 3.84
CA GLN A 406 -29.28 13.94 4.60
C GLN A 406 -30.32 14.80 5.34
N MET A 407 -29.92 15.93 5.93
CA MET A 407 -30.84 16.85 6.62
C MET A 407 -31.75 17.59 5.65
N ALA A 408 -31.26 17.96 4.46
CA ALA A 408 -32.05 18.57 3.40
C ALA A 408 -33.10 17.60 2.84
N ALA A 409 -32.76 16.31 2.70
CA ALA A 409 -33.70 15.26 2.30
C ALA A 409 -34.82 15.04 3.33
N VAL A 410 -34.52 15.17 4.63
CA VAL A 410 -35.52 15.04 5.72
C VAL A 410 -36.44 16.27 5.83
N THR A 411 -36.02 17.43 5.34
CA THR A 411 -36.83 18.66 5.38
C THR A 411 -37.78 18.77 4.18
N MET A 412 -37.63 17.90 3.16
CA MET A 412 -38.48 17.83 1.97
C MET A 412 -39.45 16.64 1.91
N THR A 413 -39.62 15.92 3.02
CA THR A 413 -40.62 14.85 3.22
C THR A 413 -41.51 15.20 4.40
#